data_AF-A0A2D4Q1S2-F1
#
_entry.id   AF-A0A2D4Q1S2-F1
#
_cell.length_a   1.000
_cell.length_b   1.000
_cell.length_c   1.000
_cell.angle_alpha   90.00
_cell.angle_beta   90.00
_cell.angle_gamma   90.00
#
_symmetry.space_group_name_H-M   'P 1'
#
loop_
_entity.id
_entity.type
_entity.pdbx_description
1 polymer ?
#
loop_
_entity_poly.entity_id
_entity_poly.type
_entity_poly.pdbx_seq_one_letter_code
_entity_poly.pdbx_strand_id
1 'polypeptide(L)'
;FNEMQELWTEGKLTSKTRCWAQGMDGWRPLQFIPQLKWCLLATGQAVLNETDLATLILNMLVTMCSYFPSRDQDNAIIRPLPKVKRLLSDNTCLPHIIQLLLTFDPILVEKVAILLFHIMQDNPQLPRLYLSGIFFFIMMYTGSNVLPVARFLKYTHSKQAFKSEEAKGQDIVQRSILGHILPEAMVCY
;
A
#
# COMPACT_ATOMS: atom_id res chain seq x y z
N PHE A 1 -17.48 7.87 -9.39
CA PHE A 1 -18.30 7.10 -8.44
C PHE A 1 -19.69 7.72 -8.29
N ASN A 2 -19.81 9.04 -8.12
CA ASN A 2 -21.11 9.75 -8.01
C ASN A 2 -22.10 9.38 -9.13
N GLU A 3 -21.67 9.38 -10.40
CA GLU A 3 -22.52 8.97 -11.53
C GLU A 3 -23.05 7.52 -11.39
N MET A 4 -22.26 6.59 -10.85
CA MET A 4 -22.71 5.22 -10.59
C MET A 4 -23.75 5.16 -9.47
N GLN A 5 -23.67 6.05 -8.47
CA GLN A 5 -24.70 6.16 -7.44
C GLN A 5 -25.99 6.73 -8.03
N GLU A 6 -25.90 7.77 -8.85
CA GLU A 6 -27.06 8.36 -9.54
C GLU A 6 -27.79 7.31 -10.39
N LEU A 7 -27.06 6.61 -11.27
CA LEU A 7 -27.62 5.55 -12.12
C LEU A 7 -28.24 4.40 -11.31
N TRP A 8 -27.71 4.11 -10.11
CA TRP A 8 -28.29 3.14 -9.19
C TRP A 8 -29.61 3.64 -8.59
N THR A 9 -29.63 4.88 -8.10
CA THR A 9 -30.83 5.50 -7.54
C THR A 9 -31.96 5.69 -8.57
N GLU A 10 -31.60 5.94 -9.83
CA GLU A 10 -32.54 6.01 -10.96
C GLU A 10 -33.06 4.63 -11.42
N GLY A 11 -32.54 3.52 -10.85
CA GLY A 11 -32.92 2.16 -11.23
C GLY A 11 -32.38 1.71 -12.59
N LYS A 12 -31.45 2.45 -13.19
CA LYS A 12 -30.80 2.08 -14.46
C LYS A 12 -29.74 1.00 -14.27
N LEU A 13 -29.17 0.89 -13.08
CA LEU A 13 -28.27 -0.20 -12.70
C LEU A 13 -29.00 -1.29 -11.91
N THR A 14 -28.58 -2.53 -12.15
CA THR A 14 -29.03 -3.71 -11.40
C THR A 14 -27.81 -4.47 -10.89
N SER A 15 -28.01 -5.40 -9.96
CA SER A 15 -26.94 -6.27 -9.44
C SER A 15 -26.21 -7.07 -10.53
N LYS A 16 -26.89 -7.33 -11.66
CA LYS A 16 -26.37 -8.07 -12.81
C LYS A 16 -25.72 -7.19 -13.87
N THR A 17 -25.85 -5.86 -13.77
CA THR A 17 -25.23 -4.93 -14.73
C THR A 17 -23.73 -5.19 -14.79
N ARG A 18 -23.18 -5.34 -16.00
CA ARG A 18 -21.76 -5.59 -16.18
C ARG A 18 -20.99 -4.29 -16.10
N CYS A 19 -19.96 -4.25 -15.27
CA CYS A 19 -19.05 -3.13 -15.16
C CYS A 19 -17.63 -3.59 -15.51
N TRP A 20 -16.85 -2.66 -16.02
CA TRP A 20 -15.44 -2.86 -16.31
C TRP A 20 -14.69 -1.56 -16.02
N ALA A 21 -13.48 -1.69 -15.52
CA ALA A 21 -12.55 -0.60 -15.31
C ALA A 21 -11.14 -1.08 -15.67
N GLN A 22 -10.26 -0.13 -15.98
CA GLN A 22 -8.85 -0.42 -16.21
C GLN A 22 -8.26 -1.15 -15.00
N GLY A 23 -7.56 -2.27 -15.25
CA GLY A 23 -6.99 -3.14 -14.22
C GLY A 23 -7.86 -4.34 -13.83
N MET A 24 -9.08 -4.45 -14.35
CA MET A 24 -9.91 -5.67 -14.21
C MET A 24 -9.63 -6.67 -15.34
N ASP A 25 -9.66 -7.97 -15.02
CA ASP A 25 -9.47 -9.08 -15.99
C ASP A 25 -10.58 -9.18 -17.06
N GLY A 26 -11.63 -8.38 -16.93
CA GLY A 26 -12.76 -8.37 -17.86
C GLY A 26 -14.04 -7.86 -17.22
N TRP A 27 -15.11 -7.83 -18.01
CA TRP A 27 -16.43 -7.41 -17.57
C TRP A 27 -16.94 -8.33 -16.46
N ARG A 28 -17.30 -7.76 -15.31
CA ARG A 28 -17.88 -8.49 -14.19
C ARG A 28 -19.23 -7.91 -13.81
N PRO A 29 -20.23 -8.73 -13.41
CA PRO A 29 -21.45 -8.22 -12.82
C PRO A 29 -21.16 -7.36 -11.59
N LEU A 30 -21.90 -6.27 -11.43
CA LEU A 30 -21.74 -5.26 -10.38
C LEU A 30 -21.67 -5.90 -8.99
N GLN A 31 -22.51 -6.89 -8.70
CA GLN A 31 -22.53 -7.61 -7.42
C GLN A 31 -21.23 -8.36 -7.07
N PHE A 32 -20.36 -8.64 -8.05
CA PHE A 32 -19.06 -9.30 -7.83
C PHE A 32 -17.90 -8.31 -7.70
N ILE A 33 -18.16 -7.01 -7.85
CA ILE A 33 -17.15 -5.97 -7.65
C ILE A 33 -17.31 -5.45 -6.22
N PRO A 34 -16.36 -5.72 -5.30
CA PRO A 34 -16.54 -5.45 -3.87
C PRO A 34 -16.93 -4.02 -3.55
N GLN A 35 -16.28 -3.03 -4.17
CA GLN A 35 -16.58 -1.61 -3.97
C GLN A 35 -18.03 -1.28 -4.34
N LEU A 36 -18.51 -1.72 -5.51
CA LEU A 36 -19.88 -1.45 -5.94
C LEU A 36 -20.91 -2.24 -5.12
N LYS A 37 -20.59 -3.50 -4.78
CA LYS A 37 -21.43 -4.33 -3.91
C LYS A 37 -21.64 -3.67 -2.55
N TRP A 38 -20.58 -3.19 -1.90
CA TRP A 38 -20.67 -2.62 -0.57
C TRP A 38 -21.24 -1.20 -0.56
N CYS A 39 -21.00 -0.40 -1.61
CA CYS A 39 -21.48 0.97 -1.61
C CYS A 39 -22.87 1.15 -2.27
N LEU A 40 -23.32 0.24 -3.13
CA LEU A 40 -24.61 0.35 -3.84
C LEU A 40 -25.64 -0.71 -3.40
N LEU A 41 -25.21 -1.96 -3.18
CA LEU A 41 -26.14 -3.08 -2.90
C LEU A 41 -26.34 -3.33 -1.41
N ALA A 42 -25.40 -2.91 -0.57
CA ALA A 42 -25.50 -3.14 0.87
C ALA A 42 -26.70 -2.36 1.43
N THR A 43 -27.49 -3.03 2.26
CA THR A 43 -28.66 -2.47 2.93
C THR A 43 -28.52 -2.63 4.44
N GLY A 44 -29.17 -1.77 5.20
CA GLY A 44 -29.17 -1.81 6.66
C GLY A 44 -28.19 -0.80 7.27
N GLN A 45 -28.05 -0.86 8.59
CA GLN A 45 -27.19 0.07 9.33
C GLN A 45 -25.74 -0.40 9.28
N ALA A 46 -24.84 0.48 8.84
CA ALA A 46 -23.42 0.22 8.86
C ALA A 46 -22.91 0.08 10.31
N VAL A 47 -22.15 -0.98 10.58
CA VAL A 47 -21.55 -1.24 11.90
C VAL A 47 -20.28 -0.43 12.11
N LEU A 48 -19.51 -0.20 11.05
CA LEU A 48 -18.27 0.57 11.03
C LEU A 48 -18.35 1.64 9.94
N ASN A 49 -17.75 2.80 10.20
CA ASN A 49 -17.45 3.75 9.13
C ASN A 49 -16.23 3.28 8.32
N GLU A 50 -15.92 4.01 7.24
CA GLU A 50 -14.85 3.67 6.31
C GLU A 50 -13.48 3.63 6.98
N THR A 51 -13.19 4.60 7.87
CA THR A 51 -11.91 4.70 8.58
C THR A 51 -11.72 3.56 9.58
N ASP A 52 -12.75 3.24 10.37
CA ASP A 52 -12.72 2.14 11.33
C ASP A 52 -12.59 0.80 10.63
N LEU A 53 -13.31 0.61 9.52
CA LEU A 53 -13.22 -0.60 8.71
C LEU A 53 -11.82 -0.76 8.09
N ALA A 54 -11.29 0.30 7.49
CA ALA A 54 -9.93 0.30 6.93
C ALA A 54 -8.89 0.02 8.01
N THR A 55 -9.03 0.63 9.19
CA THR A 55 -8.14 0.41 10.34
C THR A 55 -8.16 -1.04 10.79
N LEU A 56 -9.36 -1.64 10.91
CA LEU A 56 -9.53 -3.04 11.28
C LEU A 56 -8.86 -3.97 10.26
N ILE A 57 -9.09 -3.75 8.95
CA ILE A 57 -8.48 -4.55 7.88
C ILE A 57 -6.95 -4.41 7.92
N LEU A 58 -6.41 -3.20 8.04
CA LEU A 58 -4.97 -2.97 8.12
C LEU A 58 -4.35 -3.69 9.32
N ASN A 59 -5.00 -3.65 10.49
CA ASN A 59 -4.55 -4.39 11.68
C ASN A 59 -4.52 -5.91 11.43
N MET A 60 -5.52 -6.47 10.74
CA MET A 60 -5.49 -7.89 10.35
C MET A 60 -4.31 -8.18 9.41
N LEU A 61 -4.10 -7.36 8.38
CA LEU A 61 -3.00 -7.53 7.42
C LEU A 61 -1.61 -7.42 8.09
N VAL A 62 -1.46 -6.48 9.02
CA VAL A 62 -0.24 -6.34 9.84
C VAL A 62 -0.01 -7.62 10.65
N THR A 63 -1.05 -8.12 11.33
CA THR A 63 -0.98 -9.34 12.15
C THR A 63 -0.61 -10.57 11.31
N MET A 64 -1.20 -10.70 10.11
CA MET A 64 -0.83 -11.77 9.19
C MET A 64 0.63 -11.65 8.75
N CYS A 65 1.10 -10.45 8.41
CA CYS A 65 2.49 -10.23 8.02
C CYS A 65 3.49 -10.46 9.17
N SER A 66 3.11 -10.21 10.43
CA SER A 66 3.95 -10.50 11.58
C SER A 66 4.02 -12.00 11.90
N TYR A 67 2.93 -12.74 11.66
CA TYR A 67 2.90 -14.19 11.86
C TYR A 67 3.75 -14.95 10.84
N PHE A 68 3.95 -14.37 9.65
CA PHE A 68 4.80 -14.93 8.60
C PHE A 68 5.99 -14.00 8.29
N PRO A 69 7.03 -13.97 9.14
CA PRO A 69 8.20 -13.12 8.95
C PRO A 69 8.99 -13.51 7.68
N SER A 70 9.80 -12.57 7.17
CA SER A 70 10.68 -12.82 6.01
C SER A 70 12.02 -13.45 6.39
N ARG A 71 12.26 -13.64 7.69
CA ARG A 71 13.48 -14.22 8.25
C ARG A 71 13.14 -15.25 9.32
N ASP A 72 13.98 -16.25 9.46
CA ASP A 72 13.84 -17.29 10.49
C ASP A 72 14.52 -16.90 11.81
N GLN A 73 14.61 -17.87 12.74
CA GLN A 73 15.20 -17.67 14.07
C GLN A 73 16.70 -17.38 14.01
N ASP A 74 17.39 -17.87 12.97
CA ASP A 74 18.82 -17.64 12.72
C ASP A 74 19.05 -16.35 11.91
N ASN A 75 18.01 -15.53 11.72
CA ASN A 75 18.01 -14.31 10.93
C ASN A 75 18.35 -14.54 9.43
N ALA A 76 18.22 -15.77 8.93
CA ALA A 76 18.38 -16.09 7.52
C ALA A 76 17.14 -15.70 6.73
N ILE A 77 17.32 -15.30 5.46
CA ILE A 77 16.22 -14.85 4.60
C ILE A 77 15.42 -16.06 4.11
N ILE A 78 14.11 -16.06 4.37
CA ILE A 78 13.19 -17.12 3.93
C ILE A 78 12.81 -16.92 2.46
N ARG A 79 12.96 -17.98 1.65
CA ARG A 79 12.56 -18.02 0.24
C ARG A 79 11.70 -19.27 -0.05
N PRO A 80 10.61 -19.15 -0.82
CA PRO A 80 10.07 -17.91 -1.40
C PRO A 80 9.50 -16.96 -0.33
N LEU A 81 9.36 -15.67 -0.65
CA LEU A 81 8.76 -14.68 0.26
C LEU A 81 7.38 -15.19 0.75
N PRO A 82 7.01 -14.99 2.03
CA PRO A 82 5.71 -15.43 2.55
C PRO A 82 4.54 -15.06 1.65
N LYS A 83 3.58 -15.99 1.49
CA LYS A 83 2.47 -15.86 0.54
C LYS A 83 1.68 -14.56 0.75
N VAL A 84 1.38 -14.19 1.99
CA VAL A 84 0.68 -12.94 2.32
C VAL A 84 1.42 -11.72 1.76
N LYS A 85 2.73 -11.62 2.00
CA LYS A 85 3.54 -10.50 1.51
C LYS A 85 3.63 -10.49 -0.01
N ARG A 86 3.70 -11.66 -0.66
CA ARG A 86 3.66 -11.77 -2.13
C ARG A 86 2.34 -11.23 -2.71
N LEU A 87 1.21 -11.63 -2.15
CA LEU A 87 -0.11 -11.16 -2.60
C LEU A 87 -0.29 -9.65 -2.38
N LEU A 88 0.15 -9.13 -1.23
CA LEU A 88 0.09 -7.70 -0.94
C LEU A 88 1.09 -6.87 -1.76
N SER A 89 2.12 -7.49 -2.34
CA SER A 89 3.08 -6.83 -3.24
C SER A 89 2.64 -6.88 -4.71
N ASP A 90 1.54 -7.55 -5.02
CA ASP A 90 1.06 -7.66 -6.40
C ASP A 90 0.57 -6.30 -6.92
N ASN A 91 0.71 -6.08 -8.23
CA ASN A 91 0.32 -4.81 -8.86
C ASN A 91 -1.19 -4.53 -8.77
N THR A 92 -2.01 -5.56 -8.55
CA THR A 92 -3.47 -5.39 -8.35
C THR A 92 -3.83 -5.00 -6.91
N CYS A 93 -2.89 -5.09 -5.96
CA CYS A 93 -3.16 -4.89 -4.53
C CYS A 93 -2.34 -3.75 -3.94
N LEU A 94 -1.03 -3.74 -4.17
CA LEU A 94 -0.10 -2.79 -3.57
C LEU A 94 -0.49 -1.31 -3.81
N PRO A 95 -0.93 -0.89 -5.01
CA PRO A 95 -1.35 0.49 -5.24
C PRO A 95 -2.52 0.92 -4.35
N HIS A 96 -3.49 0.03 -4.07
CA HIS A 96 -4.62 0.36 -3.21
C HIS A 96 -4.20 0.58 -1.76
N ILE A 97 -3.23 -0.18 -1.25
CA ILE A 97 -2.66 0.01 0.09
C ILE A 97 -1.94 1.35 0.16
N ILE A 98 -1.14 1.67 -0.86
CA ILE A 98 -0.35 2.90 -0.93
C ILE A 98 -1.26 4.13 -1.06
N GLN A 99 -2.35 4.05 -1.82
CA GLN A 99 -3.31 5.14 -1.98
C GLN A 99 -3.99 5.55 -0.67
N LEU A 100 -4.04 4.68 0.34
CA LEU A 100 -4.57 5.05 1.67
C LEU A 100 -3.76 6.17 2.32
N LEU A 101 -2.50 6.38 1.94
CA LEU A 101 -1.69 7.52 2.40
C LEU A 101 -2.30 8.87 1.98
N LEU A 102 -3.05 8.91 0.87
CA LEU A 102 -3.70 10.12 0.36
C LEU A 102 -4.98 10.48 1.10
N THR A 103 -5.42 9.65 2.06
CA THR A 103 -6.49 10.05 2.99
C THR A 103 -6.01 11.12 3.97
N PHE A 104 -4.70 11.21 4.20
CA PHE A 104 -4.06 12.05 5.23
C PHE A 104 -4.61 11.81 6.65
N ASP A 105 -5.36 10.73 6.87
CA ASP A 105 -5.82 10.32 8.19
C ASP A 105 -4.63 9.76 9.00
N PRO A 106 -4.32 10.31 10.18
CA PRO A 106 -3.17 9.89 10.94
C PRO A 106 -3.15 8.41 11.30
N ILE A 107 -4.30 7.84 11.66
CA ILE A 107 -4.40 6.44 12.07
C ILE A 107 -4.12 5.55 10.88
N LEU A 108 -4.73 5.82 9.73
CA LEU A 108 -4.52 5.04 8.51
C LEU A 108 -3.07 5.14 8.02
N VAL A 109 -2.49 6.35 8.00
CA VAL A 109 -1.10 6.56 7.56
C VAL A 109 -0.13 5.76 8.43
N GLU A 110 -0.31 5.77 9.75
CA GLU A 110 0.50 4.95 10.65
C GLU A 110 0.37 3.46 10.34
N LYS A 111 -0.85 2.93 10.22
CA LYS A 111 -1.06 1.50 9.98
C LYS A 111 -0.53 1.07 8.62
N VAL A 112 -0.68 1.91 7.59
CA VAL A 112 -0.11 1.68 6.26
C VAL A 112 1.40 1.66 6.30
N ALA A 113 2.06 2.59 7.01
CA ALA A 113 3.51 2.60 7.15
C ALA A 113 4.04 1.34 7.87
N ILE A 114 3.36 0.89 8.93
CA ILE A 114 3.68 -0.36 9.63
C ILE A 114 3.55 -1.57 8.69
N LEU A 115 2.43 -1.65 7.97
CA LEU A 115 2.17 -2.74 7.03
C LEU A 115 3.22 -2.78 5.92
N LEU A 116 3.51 -1.63 5.31
CA LEU A 116 4.50 -1.53 4.23
C LEU A 116 5.91 -1.88 4.69
N PHE A 117 6.29 -1.51 5.92
CA PHE A 117 7.54 -1.98 6.52
C PHE A 117 7.60 -3.51 6.57
N HIS A 118 6.55 -4.17 7.05
CA HIS A 118 6.50 -5.63 7.09
C HIS A 118 6.50 -6.29 5.71
N ILE A 119 5.76 -5.73 4.74
CA ILE A 119 5.68 -6.25 3.36
C ILE A 119 7.04 -6.12 2.67
N MET A 120 7.72 -4.99 2.84
CA MET A 120 8.96 -4.68 2.12
C MET A 120 10.21 -5.32 2.72
N GLN A 121 10.11 -5.89 3.92
CA GLN A 121 11.23 -6.57 4.54
C GLN A 121 11.71 -7.77 3.70
N ASP A 122 12.94 -7.69 3.19
CA ASP A 122 13.61 -8.65 2.31
C ASP A 122 12.85 -8.97 1.01
N ASN A 123 11.98 -8.03 0.60
CA ASN A 123 11.13 -8.14 -0.58
C ASN A 123 11.92 -7.82 -1.86
N PRO A 124 11.93 -8.72 -2.86
CA PRO A 124 12.66 -8.48 -4.12
C PRO A 124 12.10 -7.31 -4.94
N GLN A 125 10.89 -6.81 -4.65
CA GLN A 125 10.30 -5.67 -5.33
C GLN A 125 10.77 -4.30 -4.78
N LEU A 126 11.46 -4.27 -3.63
CA LEU A 126 11.91 -3.04 -2.99
C LEU A 126 12.68 -2.08 -3.93
N PRO A 127 13.58 -2.53 -4.83
CA PRO A 127 14.26 -1.65 -5.77
C PRO A 127 13.33 -0.84 -6.69
N ARG A 128 12.15 -1.40 -7.02
CA ARG A 128 11.15 -0.78 -7.91
C ARG A 128 10.01 -0.10 -7.17
N LEU A 129 10.02 -0.13 -5.84
CA LEU A 129 8.95 0.42 -5.01
C LEU A 129 8.67 1.90 -5.31
N TYR A 130 9.66 2.66 -5.77
CA TYR A 130 9.52 4.08 -6.11
C TYR A 130 8.53 4.35 -7.27
N LEU A 131 8.29 3.37 -8.14
CA LEU A 131 7.36 3.49 -9.26
C LEU A 131 5.89 3.60 -8.81
N SER A 132 5.60 3.31 -7.54
CA SER A 132 4.24 3.36 -6.99
C SER A 132 3.80 4.75 -6.52
N GLY A 133 4.69 5.74 -6.50
CA GLY A 133 4.42 7.08 -5.93
C GLY A 133 4.44 7.15 -4.40
N ILE A 134 4.68 6.03 -3.71
CA ILE A 134 4.69 5.94 -2.24
C ILE A 134 5.54 6.99 -1.53
N PHE A 135 6.75 7.26 -2.02
CA PHE A 135 7.65 8.23 -1.41
C PHE A 135 7.11 9.65 -1.52
N PHE A 136 6.47 9.98 -2.64
CA PHE A 136 5.82 11.28 -2.80
C PHE A 136 4.62 11.40 -1.85
N PHE A 137 3.74 10.39 -1.79
CA PHE A 137 2.56 10.42 -0.94
C PHE A 137 2.90 10.51 0.55
N ILE A 138 3.90 9.76 1.01
CA ILE A 138 4.38 9.83 2.40
C ILE A 138 4.97 11.21 2.73
N MET A 139 5.71 11.83 1.80
CA MET A 139 6.32 13.14 2.04
C MET A 139 5.29 14.29 2.09
N MET A 140 4.09 14.09 1.53
CA MET A 140 2.99 15.04 1.66
C MET A 140 2.29 14.97 3.03
N TYR A 141 2.56 13.94 3.83
CA TYR A 141 1.92 13.77 5.13
C TYR A 141 2.47 14.76 6.18
N THR A 142 1.57 15.52 6.81
CA THR A 142 1.92 16.59 7.77
C THR A 142 1.54 16.29 9.22
N GLY A 143 1.02 15.10 9.51
CA GLY A 143 0.66 14.73 10.88
C GLY A 143 1.86 14.35 11.76
N SER A 144 1.63 14.24 13.06
CA SER A 144 2.70 14.15 14.08
C SER A 144 3.16 12.72 14.41
N ASN A 145 2.37 11.68 14.08
CA ASN A 145 2.71 10.27 14.32
C ASN A 145 3.66 9.72 13.24
N VAL A 146 4.81 10.37 13.13
CA VAL A 146 5.81 10.12 12.07
C VAL A 146 6.72 8.92 12.34
N LEU A 147 6.74 8.36 13.55
CA LEU A 147 7.69 7.30 13.90
C LEU A 147 7.58 6.05 13.01
N PRO A 148 6.38 5.51 12.70
CA PRO A 148 6.24 4.39 11.78
C PRO A 148 6.71 4.73 10.36
N VAL A 149 6.38 5.94 9.90
CA VAL A 149 6.82 6.46 8.60
C VAL A 149 8.34 6.55 8.54
N ALA A 150 8.99 7.10 9.57
CA ALA A 150 10.44 7.21 9.67
C ALA A 150 11.12 5.84 9.69
N ARG A 151 10.57 4.86 10.41
CA ARG A 151 11.08 3.47 10.41
C ARG A 151 11.00 2.84 9.01
N PHE A 152 9.88 3.03 8.33
CA PHE A 152 9.69 2.57 6.97
C PHE A 152 10.69 3.24 6.01
N LEU A 153 10.77 4.57 6.01
CA LEU A 153 11.68 5.34 5.16
C LEU A 153 13.14 4.94 5.41
N LYS A 154 13.57 4.84 6.68
CA LYS A 154 14.91 4.37 7.04
C LYS A 154 15.21 2.98 6.47
N TYR A 155 14.28 2.04 6.62
CA TYR A 155 14.46 0.69 6.07
C TYR A 155 14.62 0.72 4.54
N THR A 156 13.74 1.45 3.85
CA THR A 156 13.84 1.58 2.40
C THR A 156 15.15 2.25 2.00
N HIS A 157 15.59 3.29 2.71
CA HIS A 157 16.85 3.96 2.44
C HIS A 157 18.05 3.00 2.54
N SER A 158 18.12 2.23 3.63
CA SER A 158 19.26 1.35 3.89
C SER A 158 19.27 0.05 3.07
N LYS A 159 18.11 -0.42 2.59
CA LYS A 159 17.96 -1.75 1.96
C LYS A 159 17.56 -1.70 0.50
N GLN A 160 17.12 -0.55 -0.02
CA GLN A 160 16.86 -0.41 -1.44
C GLN A 160 18.18 -0.54 -2.21
N ALA A 161 18.13 -1.23 -3.35
CA ALA A 161 19.23 -1.34 -4.29
C ALA A 161 18.85 -0.60 -5.58
N PHE A 162 18.56 0.69 -5.43
CA PHE A 162 18.29 1.58 -6.56
C PHE A 162 19.54 1.70 -7.43
N LYS A 163 19.37 1.57 -8.75
CA LYS A 163 20.42 1.76 -9.73
C LYS A 163 19.95 2.86 -10.68
N SER A 164 20.49 4.06 -10.54
CA SER A 164 20.37 5.09 -11.57
C SER A 164 21.37 4.80 -12.67
N GLU A 165 20.97 4.93 -13.95
CA GLU A 165 21.90 4.82 -15.08
C GLU A 165 22.98 5.91 -15.06
N GLU A 166 22.75 7.01 -14.34
CA GLU A 166 23.65 8.16 -14.27
C GLU A 166 24.65 8.10 -13.08
N ALA A 167 24.43 7.21 -12.11
CA ALA A 167 25.21 7.17 -10.87
C ALA A 167 26.38 6.17 -10.95
N LYS A 168 27.62 6.68 -11.01
CA LYS A 168 28.87 5.89 -11.04
C LYS A 168 29.51 5.65 -9.66
N GLY A 169 28.86 6.02 -8.56
CA GLY A 169 29.41 5.89 -7.20
C GLY A 169 28.83 4.72 -6.39
N GLN A 170 29.53 4.36 -5.31
CA GLN A 170 29.13 3.26 -4.42
C GLN A 170 28.40 3.73 -3.14
N ASP A 171 28.18 5.03 -2.98
CA ASP A 171 27.63 5.62 -1.76
C ASP A 171 26.17 5.23 -1.52
N ILE A 172 25.80 5.07 -0.25
CA ILE A 172 24.43 4.76 0.21
C ILE A 172 23.40 5.74 -0.37
N VAL A 173 23.78 7.03 -0.47
CA VAL A 173 22.95 8.10 -1.03
C VAL A 173 22.55 7.81 -2.48
N GLN A 174 23.41 7.15 -3.26
CA GLN A 174 23.14 6.81 -4.66
C GLN A 174 22.39 5.48 -4.83
N ARG A 175 22.29 4.67 -3.76
CA ARG A 175 21.62 3.35 -3.78
C ARG A 175 20.17 3.38 -3.32
N SER A 176 19.65 4.55 -2.96
CA SER A 176 18.27 4.74 -2.54
C SER A 176 17.65 5.94 -3.25
N ILE A 177 16.39 5.82 -3.68
CA ILE A 177 15.63 6.93 -4.27
C ILE A 177 15.54 8.13 -3.31
N LEU A 178 15.50 7.89 -1.99
CA LEU A 178 15.45 8.95 -1.00
C LEU A 178 16.68 9.86 -1.02
N GLY A 179 17.85 9.38 -1.46
CA GLY A 179 19.03 10.24 -1.58
C GLY A 179 18.92 11.30 -2.68
N HIS A 180 18.02 11.10 -3.64
CA HIS A 180 17.71 12.10 -4.68
C HIS A 180 16.54 13.02 -4.30
N ILE A 181 15.79 12.70 -3.24
CA ILE A 181 14.59 13.44 -2.81
C ILE A 181 14.87 14.29 -1.57
N LEU A 182 15.68 13.80 -0.63
CA LEU A 182 15.94 14.42 0.66
C LEU A 182 17.32 15.09 0.71
N PRO A 183 17.49 16.14 1.55
CA PRO A 183 18.80 16.72 1.82
C PRO A 183 19.79 15.67 2.36
N GLU A 184 21.07 15.78 1.98
CA GLU A 184 22.12 14.84 2.39
C GLU A 184 22.16 14.60 3.91
N ALA A 185 21.99 15.66 4.72
CA ALA A 185 21.98 15.57 6.18
C ALA A 185 20.92 14.61 6.75
N MET A 186 19.85 14.31 5.99
CA MET A 186 18.77 13.40 6.39
C MET A 186 18.98 11.95 5.93
N VAL A 187 19.95 11.69 5.04
CA VAL A 187 20.19 10.39 4.40
C VAL A 187 21.60 9.83 4.63
N CYS A 188 22.54 10.65 5.10
CA CYS A 188 23.92 10.19 5.37
C CYS A 188 24.07 9.31 6.63
N TYR A 189 22.99 9.02 7.37
CA TYR A 189 22.98 8.27 8.65
C TYR A 189 21.89 7.18 8.68
#